data_AF-A0A0T6AMI4-F1
#
_entry.id   AF-A0A0T6AMI4-F1
#
_cell.length_a   1.000
_cell.length_b   1.000
_cell.length_c   1.000
_cell.angle_alpha   90.00
_cell.angle_beta   90.00
_cell.angle_gamma   90.00
#
_symmetry.space_group_name_H-M   'P 1'
#
loop_
_entity.id
_entity.type
_entity.pdbx_description
1 polymer ?
#
loop_
_entity_poly.entity_id
_entity_poly.type
_entity_poly.pdbx_seq_one_letter_code
_entity_poly.pdbx_strand_id
1 'polypeptide(L)'
;MAVKYKEVVEESLKPEWREKALLSYHTVEKFGAIGNIYEKDVAPIMKGAIDIHVHGYPEALVDTGWDFAETCRAAYDAGMRAICCKSMWSDTAPMAYFVQQILDDYARSKGDEPGRFRVFGGVVLNYSVGGLNPVAVKTSLKLGGRCVWLPSHDAAHHRKVLGEAGGVEVLDKNDNPLPELREIFDLVAQYDAILDTCHLGTRERYIVIEEAVKAGVKRLL
;
A
#
# COMPACT_ATOMS: atom_id res chain seq x y z
N MET A 1 -3.86 -21.36 -19.48
CA MET A 1 -2.43 -21.06 -19.21
C MET A 1 -2.03 -21.26 -17.73
N ALA A 2 -2.79 -21.98 -16.90
CA ALA A 2 -2.56 -21.99 -15.45
C ALA A 2 -1.96 -23.29 -14.89
N VAL A 3 -0.88 -23.81 -15.49
CA VAL A 3 -0.13 -24.94 -14.88
C VAL A 3 1.09 -24.44 -14.12
N LYS A 4 1.63 -23.27 -14.50
CA LYS A 4 2.91 -22.75 -14.06
C LYS A 4 3.05 -22.57 -12.53
N TYR A 5 1.97 -22.21 -11.84
CA TYR A 5 1.99 -21.89 -10.41
C TYR A 5 1.16 -22.84 -9.54
N LYS A 6 0.76 -24.00 -10.07
CA LYS A 6 -0.05 -24.97 -9.32
C LYS A 6 0.69 -25.58 -8.12
N GLU A 7 2.02 -25.71 -8.24
CA GLU A 7 2.87 -26.27 -7.18
C GLU A 7 3.31 -25.24 -6.13
N VAL A 8 2.86 -23.98 -6.23
CA VAL A 8 3.18 -22.94 -5.24
C VAL A 8 2.46 -23.27 -3.93
N VAL A 9 3.24 -23.43 -2.87
CA VAL A 9 2.75 -23.67 -1.52
C VAL A 9 2.49 -22.34 -0.82
N GLU A 10 1.27 -22.18 -0.29
CA GLU A 10 0.92 -21.03 0.55
C GLU A 10 1.41 -21.25 1.98
N GLU A 11 2.68 -20.90 2.24
CA GLU A 11 3.31 -20.99 3.56
C GLU A 11 2.48 -20.28 4.64
N SER A 12 1.84 -19.15 4.31
CA SER A 12 0.99 -18.38 5.23
C SER A 12 -0.23 -19.14 5.74
N LEU A 13 -0.62 -20.25 5.09
CA LEU A 13 -1.72 -21.11 5.53
C LEU A 13 -1.26 -22.27 6.42
N LYS A 14 0.05 -22.49 6.57
CA LYS A 14 0.56 -23.50 7.52
C LYS A 14 0.33 -23.01 8.96
N PRO A 15 -0.01 -23.91 9.90
CA PRO A 15 -0.36 -23.54 11.28
C PRO A 15 0.67 -22.60 11.95
N GLU A 16 1.96 -22.91 11.82
CA GLU A 16 3.05 -22.13 12.43
C GLU A 16 3.09 -20.66 11.98
N TRP A 17 2.79 -20.38 10.70
CA TRP A 17 2.81 -19.02 10.15
C TRP A 17 1.49 -18.33 10.34
N ARG A 18 0.40 -19.08 10.30
CA ARG A 18 -0.95 -18.57 10.57
C ARG A 18 -1.08 -18.09 12.01
N GLU A 19 -0.59 -18.85 12.98
CA GLU A 19 -0.57 -18.46 14.40
C GLU A 19 0.27 -17.19 14.62
N LYS A 20 1.43 -17.09 13.97
CA LYS A 20 2.26 -15.87 14.02
C LYS A 20 1.58 -14.66 13.36
N ALA A 21 0.89 -14.85 12.25
CA ALA A 21 0.13 -13.80 11.59
C ALA A 21 -0.97 -13.27 12.53
N LEU A 22 -1.74 -14.15 13.17
CA LEU A 22 -2.75 -13.77 14.16
C LEU A 22 -2.14 -13.03 15.35
N LEU A 23 -1.01 -13.52 15.87
CA LEU A 23 -0.31 -12.87 16.97
C LEU A 23 0.13 -11.44 16.62
N SER A 24 0.60 -11.21 15.39
CA SER A 24 1.07 -9.89 14.94
C SER A 24 0.00 -8.79 15.00
N TYR A 25 -1.29 -9.17 14.98
CA TYR A 25 -2.42 -8.24 15.11
C TYR A 25 -2.79 -7.90 16.56
N HIS A 26 -2.35 -8.70 17.52
CA HIS A 26 -2.64 -8.48 18.94
C HIS A 26 -1.42 -7.98 19.71
N THR A 27 -0.23 -8.40 19.31
CA THR A 27 1.00 -8.08 20.02
C THR A 27 2.14 -8.02 19.02
N VAL A 28 2.71 -6.82 18.89
CA VAL A 28 4.04 -6.68 18.35
C VAL A 28 5.02 -6.99 19.48
N GLU A 29 5.45 -8.23 19.57
CA GLU A 29 6.28 -8.67 20.70
C GLU A 29 7.71 -8.13 20.67
N LYS A 30 8.25 -7.76 19.49
CA LYS A 30 9.66 -7.35 19.33
C LYS A 30 9.90 -6.38 18.17
N PHE A 31 9.43 -5.13 18.23
CA PHE A 31 10.12 -4.05 17.51
C PHE A 31 11.14 -3.40 18.45
N GLY A 32 12.42 -3.37 18.06
CA GLY A 32 13.45 -2.61 18.78
C GLY A 32 13.99 -3.21 20.09
N ALA A 33 13.51 -4.36 20.57
CA ALA A 33 14.00 -5.00 21.79
C ALA A 33 15.46 -5.51 21.68
N ILE A 34 16.02 -5.57 20.47
CA ILE A 34 17.44 -5.81 20.23
C ILE A 34 18.06 -4.43 20.00
N GLY A 35 18.57 -3.81 21.06
CA GLY A 35 19.07 -2.43 21.10
C GLY A 35 20.35 -2.19 20.30
N ASN A 36 20.36 -2.57 19.02
CA ASN A 36 21.53 -2.49 18.15
C ASN A 36 21.35 -1.49 16.99
N ILE A 37 20.18 -0.83 16.90
CA ILE A 37 19.89 0.21 15.89
C ILE A 37 19.51 1.47 16.66
N TYR A 38 20.30 2.53 16.49
CA TYR A 38 20.08 3.82 17.12
C TYR A 38 19.77 4.88 16.05
N GLU A 39 19.25 6.03 16.48
CA GLU A 39 18.93 7.14 15.57
C GLU A 39 20.14 7.56 14.72
N LYS A 40 21.35 7.60 15.30
CA LYS A 40 22.58 7.90 14.56
C LYS A 40 22.87 6.92 13.41
N ASP A 41 22.37 5.69 13.49
CA ASP A 41 22.56 4.65 12.47
C ASP A 41 21.51 4.78 11.36
N VAL A 42 20.35 5.38 11.65
CA VAL A 42 19.21 5.52 10.73
C VAL A 42 19.13 6.91 10.09
N ALA A 43 19.39 7.98 10.83
CA ALA A 43 19.28 9.36 10.36
C ALA A 43 20.04 9.63 9.04
N PRO A 44 21.26 9.08 8.81
CA PRO A 44 21.95 9.24 7.53
C PRO A 44 21.21 8.63 6.34
N ILE A 45 20.55 7.48 6.51
CA ILE A 45 19.86 6.77 5.42
C ILE A 45 18.47 7.34 5.12
N MET A 46 17.91 8.15 6.02
CA MET A 46 16.64 8.87 5.77
C MET A 46 16.80 9.98 4.73
N LYS A 47 18.01 10.54 4.57
CA LYS A 47 18.26 11.64 3.63
C LYS A 47 17.98 11.20 2.20
N GLY A 48 17.00 11.83 1.56
CA GLY A 48 16.54 11.50 0.22
C GLY A 48 15.66 10.24 0.12
N ALA A 49 15.40 9.56 1.25
CA ALA A 49 14.57 8.36 1.28
C ALA A 49 13.11 8.66 0.90
N ILE A 50 12.42 7.64 0.42
CA ILE A 50 10.99 7.68 0.12
C ILE A 50 10.35 6.52 0.86
N ASP A 51 9.37 6.82 1.71
CA ASP A 51 8.51 5.79 2.29
C ASP A 51 7.20 5.72 1.49
N ILE A 52 6.86 4.52 1.02
CA ILE A 52 5.75 4.29 0.09
C ILE A 52 4.52 3.69 0.77
N HIS A 53 4.57 3.44 2.08
CA HIS A 53 3.47 2.83 2.82
C HIS A 53 3.42 3.39 4.24
N VAL A 54 2.82 4.57 4.36
CA VAL A 54 2.63 5.23 5.66
C VAL A 54 1.15 5.30 5.98
N HIS A 55 0.78 4.93 7.20
CA HIS A 55 -0.56 5.12 7.75
C HIS A 55 -0.58 6.34 8.68
N GLY A 56 -1.72 7.03 8.76
CA GLY A 56 -1.92 8.20 9.60
C GLY A 56 -3.40 8.43 9.90
N TYR A 57 -3.69 9.06 11.03
CA TYR A 57 -5.03 9.45 11.44
C TYR A 57 -5.59 10.59 10.55
N PRO A 58 -6.92 10.69 10.32
CA PRO A 58 -7.97 9.74 10.70
C PRO A 58 -7.98 8.49 9.82
N GLU A 59 -8.00 7.32 10.46
CA GLU A 59 -8.09 6.00 9.82
C GLU A 59 -9.08 5.12 10.61
N ALA A 60 -9.84 4.29 9.91
CA ALA A 60 -10.96 3.55 10.47
C ALA A 60 -10.52 2.36 11.35
N LEU A 61 -9.36 1.74 11.05
CA LEU A 61 -8.88 0.58 11.78
C LEU A 61 -7.61 0.80 12.61
N VAL A 62 -6.83 1.83 12.31
CA VAL A 62 -5.53 2.04 12.94
C VAL A 62 -5.51 3.44 13.51
N ASP A 63 -5.51 3.54 14.84
CA ASP A 63 -5.07 4.75 15.50
C ASP A 63 -3.54 4.71 15.61
N THR A 64 -2.87 5.46 14.73
CA THR A 64 -1.42 5.58 14.75
C THR A 64 -0.94 6.54 15.83
N GLY A 65 -1.81 7.36 16.42
CA GLY A 65 -1.44 8.42 17.36
C GLY A 65 -0.85 9.69 16.72
N TRP A 66 -0.83 9.76 15.38
CA TRP A 66 -0.36 10.90 14.59
C TRP A 66 -1.09 10.98 13.25
N ASP A 67 -1.26 12.19 12.72
CA ASP A 67 -1.83 12.40 11.39
C ASP A 67 -0.76 12.38 10.26
N PHE A 68 -1.23 12.42 9.00
CA PHE A 68 -0.33 12.46 7.85
C PHE A 68 0.54 13.72 7.80
N ALA A 69 0.04 14.87 8.26
CA ALA A 69 0.81 16.11 8.26
C ALA A 69 1.94 16.08 9.29
N GLU A 70 1.69 15.58 10.50
CA GLU A 70 2.70 15.36 11.53
C GLU A 70 3.80 14.42 11.03
N THR A 71 3.41 13.29 10.46
CA THR A 71 4.37 12.31 9.92
C THR A 71 5.20 12.90 8.78
N CYS A 72 4.55 13.62 7.85
CA CYS A 72 5.24 14.27 6.75
C CYS A 72 6.18 15.39 7.21
N ARG A 73 5.85 16.14 8.26
CA ARG A 73 6.76 17.14 8.85
C ARG A 73 8.00 16.48 9.46
N ALA A 74 7.82 15.39 10.20
CA ALA A 74 8.94 14.63 10.75
C ALA A 74 9.86 14.09 9.64
N ALA A 75 9.27 13.54 8.58
CA ALA A 75 10.01 13.09 7.40
C ALA A 75 10.73 14.22 6.66
N TYR A 76 10.08 15.38 6.53
CA TYR A 76 10.66 16.60 5.97
C TYR A 76 11.92 17.02 6.73
N ASP A 77 11.80 17.12 8.06
CA ASP A 77 12.89 17.53 8.97
C ASP A 77 14.02 16.49 8.99
N ALA A 78 13.70 15.20 8.82
CA ALA A 78 14.67 14.11 8.63
C ALA A 78 15.38 14.14 7.26
N GLY A 79 14.99 15.04 6.35
CA GLY A 79 15.59 15.18 5.02
C GLY A 79 15.14 14.13 4.01
N MET A 80 14.01 13.46 4.25
CA MET A 80 13.41 12.55 3.28
C MET A 80 12.92 13.31 2.04
N ARG A 81 12.69 12.58 0.94
CA ARG A 81 12.24 13.14 -0.33
C ARG A 81 10.73 13.04 -0.51
N ALA A 82 10.11 11.98 -0.01
CA ALA A 82 8.67 11.81 -0.13
C ALA A 82 8.07 10.81 0.86
N ILE A 83 6.77 10.93 1.05
CA ILE A 83 5.90 9.92 1.67
C ILE A 83 4.73 9.61 0.74
N CYS A 84 4.35 8.33 0.64
CA CYS A 84 3.05 7.91 0.10
C CYS A 84 2.12 7.51 1.25
N CYS A 85 1.10 8.33 1.46
CA CYS A 85 0.05 8.11 2.43
C CYS A 85 -0.86 6.98 1.95
N LYS A 86 -1.09 5.98 2.78
CA LYS A 86 -1.96 4.84 2.52
C LYS A 86 -3.04 4.78 3.58
N SER A 87 -4.28 4.59 3.13
CA SER A 87 -5.40 4.24 3.99
C SER A 87 -6.04 2.97 3.46
N MET A 88 -6.43 2.08 4.36
CA MET A 88 -7.10 0.83 3.97
C MET A 88 -8.61 1.02 3.78
N TRP A 89 -9.17 2.16 4.21
CA TRP A 89 -10.61 2.45 4.11
C TRP A 89 -10.95 3.66 3.26
N SER A 90 -9.99 4.53 2.95
CA SER A 90 -10.23 5.76 2.21
C SER A 90 -9.21 5.99 1.09
N ASP A 91 -9.61 6.73 0.06
CA ASP A 91 -8.69 7.21 -0.98
C ASP A 91 -7.86 8.37 -0.41
N THR A 92 -6.54 8.21 -0.37
CA THR A 92 -5.61 9.20 0.16
C THR A 92 -5.09 10.16 -0.91
N ALA A 93 -5.37 9.94 -2.20
CA ALA A 93 -5.01 10.87 -3.26
C ALA A 93 -5.50 12.31 -3.01
N PRO A 94 -6.79 12.57 -2.68
CA PRO A 94 -7.24 13.92 -2.36
C PRO A 94 -6.63 14.46 -1.05
N MET A 95 -6.35 13.60 -0.07
CA MET A 95 -5.73 14.03 1.19
C MET A 95 -4.28 14.50 0.97
N ALA A 96 -3.53 13.78 0.14
CA ALA A 96 -2.14 14.11 -0.19
C ALA A 96 -2.01 15.53 -0.78
N TYR A 97 -3.01 16.02 -1.51
CA TYR A 97 -3.04 17.39 -2.01
C TYR A 97 -3.03 18.43 -0.87
N PHE A 98 -3.90 18.27 0.13
CA PHE A 98 -3.96 19.20 1.26
C PHE A 98 -2.77 19.07 2.19
N VAL A 99 -2.29 17.84 2.42
CA VAL A 99 -1.08 17.60 3.21
C VAL A 99 0.14 18.22 2.52
N GLN A 100 0.25 18.15 1.19
CA GLN A 100 1.30 18.84 0.45
C GLN A 100 1.26 20.36 0.68
N GLN A 101 0.09 20.99 0.68
CA GLN A 101 -0.03 22.44 0.95
C GLN A 101 0.50 22.80 2.35
N ILE A 102 0.12 22.01 3.35
CA ILE A 102 0.62 22.18 4.72
C ILE A 102 2.15 22.07 4.77
N LEU A 103 2.73 21.14 4.01
CA LEU A 103 4.17 20.94 3.97
C LEU A 103 4.90 22.05 3.19
N ASP A 104 4.29 22.58 2.14
CA ASP A 104 4.84 23.71 1.40
C ASP A 104 4.84 24.98 2.26
N ASP A 105 3.81 25.21 3.07
CA ASP A 105 3.79 26.30 4.06
C ASP A 105 4.80 26.09 5.19
N TYR A 106 4.94 24.85 5.66
CA TYR A 106 5.96 24.50 6.65
C TYR A 106 7.37 24.76 6.13
N ALA A 107 7.67 24.37 4.88
CA ALA A 107 8.95 24.65 4.23
C ALA A 107 9.22 26.16 4.16
N ARG A 108 8.25 26.98 3.72
CA ARG A 108 8.39 28.44 3.69
C ARG A 108 8.68 29.03 5.07
N SER A 109 8.04 28.52 6.13
CA SER A 109 8.26 28.97 7.50
C SER A 109 9.69 28.74 8.00
N LYS A 110 10.40 27.77 7.40
CA LYS A 110 11.80 27.44 7.69
C LYS A 110 12.78 28.19 6.78
N GLY A 111 12.29 28.95 5.80
CA GLY A 111 13.11 29.59 4.78
C GLY A 111 13.54 28.66 3.63
N ASP A 112 12.91 27.49 3.52
CA ASP A 112 13.15 26.53 2.44
C ASP A 112 12.17 26.74 1.27
N GLU A 113 12.56 26.29 0.07
CA GLU A 113 11.70 26.30 -1.11
C GLU A 113 10.65 25.17 -1.08
N PRO A 114 9.38 25.45 -1.41
CA PRO A 114 8.35 24.43 -1.60
C PRO A 114 8.74 23.34 -2.61
N GLY A 115 8.17 22.14 -2.43
CA GLY A 115 8.38 21.03 -3.36
C GLY A 115 9.66 20.21 -3.17
N ARG A 116 10.55 20.57 -2.24
CA ARG A 116 11.65 19.70 -1.77
C ARG A 116 11.14 18.33 -1.31
N PHE A 117 10.03 18.31 -0.59
CA PHE A 117 9.38 17.11 -0.09
C PHE A 117 8.05 16.91 -0.80
N ARG A 118 7.75 15.67 -1.19
CA ARG A 118 6.53 15.32 -1.91
C ARG A 118 5.64 14.39 -1.09
N VAL A 119 4.36 14.72 -1.07
CA VAL A 119 3.31 13.87 -0.49
C VAL A 119 2.55 13.22 -1.64
N PHE A 120 2.43 11.91 -1.58
CA PHE A 120 1.67 11.11 -2.53
C PHE A 120 0.57 10.35 -1.79
N GLY A 121 -0.42 9.88 -2.54
CA GLY A 121 -1.47 9.02 -2.03
C GLY A 121 -1.94 8.05 -3.11
N GLY A 122 -3.05 7.38 -2.83
CA GLY A 122 -3.63 6.39 -3.72
C GLY A 122 -4.85 5.71 -3.09
N VAL A 123 -5.27 4.59 -3.67
CA VAL A 123 -6.47 3.88 -3.26
C VAL A 123 -6.20 2.40 -3.01
N VAL A 124 -6.70 1.88 -1.89
CA VAL A 124 -6.72 0.45 -1.57
C VAL A 124 -8.07 -0.14 -1.97
N LEU A 125 -8.04 -1.26 -2.70
CA LEU A 125 -9.22 -1.90 -3.28
C LEU A 125 -9.95 -2.84 -2.31
N ASN A 126 -10.21 -2.34 -1.11
CA ASN A 126 -11.02 -3.00 -0.09
C ASN A 126 -12.52 -2.74 -0.30
N TYR A 127 -13.38 -3.34 0.53
CA TYR A 127 -14.83 -3.18 0.42
C TYR A 127 -15.31 -1.75 0.63
N SER A 128 -14.54 -0.89 1.31
CA SER A 128 -14.87 0.53 1.48
C SER A 128 -15.00 1.28 0.15
N VAL A 129 -14.32 0.81 -0.90
CA VAL A 129 -14.46 1.33 -2.27
C VAL A 129 -15.15 0.32 -3.20
N GLY A 130 -15.74 -0.75 -2.66
CA GLY A 130 -16.45 -1.78 -3.43
C GLY A 130 -15.60 -2.96 -3.90
N GLY A 131 -14.36 -3.11 -3.42
CA GLY A 131 -13.44 -4.17 -3.84
C GLY A 131 -12.65 -3.77 -5.09
N LEU A 132 -12.49 -4.70 -6.04
CA LEU A 132 -11.89 -4.42 -7.34
C LEU A 132 -12.77 -3.45 -8.14
N ASN A 133 -12.56 -2.15 -7.92
CA ASN A 133 -13.38 -1.09 -8.49
C ASN A 133 -12.56 -0.19 -9.44
N PRO A 134 -12.67 -0.39 -10.76
CA PRO A 134 -11.97 0.45 -11.75
C PRO A 134 -12.40 1.92 -11.70
N VAL A 135 -13.64 2.22 -11.31
CA VAL A 135 -14.13 3.60 -11.17
C VAL A 135 -13.41 4.33 -10.04
N ALA A 136 -13.22 3.66 -8.89
CA ALA A 136 -12.46 4.19 -7.77
C ALA A 136 -10.99 4.43 -8.16
N VAL A 137 -10.36 3.45 -8.83
CA VAL A 137 -8.98 3.58 -9.35
C VAL A 137 -8.85 4.78 -10.28
N LYS A 138 -9.69 4.87 -11.31
CA LYS A 138 -9.66 5.96 -12.28
C LYS A 138 -9.86 7.33 -11.62
N THR A 139 -10.72 7.39 -10.61
CA THR A 139 -10.96 8.62 -9.86
C THR A 139 -9.73 9.02 -9.04
N SER A 140 -9.17 8.10 -8.26
CA SER A 140 -7.94 8.35 -7.46
C SER A 140 -6.77 8.78 -8.35
N LEU A 141 -6.55 8.10 -9.48
CA LEU A 141 -5.49 8.45 -10.44
C LEU A 141 -5.69 9.85 -11.06
N LYS A 142 -6.93 10.24 -11.38
CA LYS A 142 -7.25 11.60 -11.85
C LYS A 142 -7.03 12.68 -10.78
N LEU A 143 -7.18 12.33 -9.51
CA LEU A 143 -6.91 13.21 -8.38
C LEU A 143 -5.42 13.27 -8.02
N GLY A 144 -4.55 12.59 -8.78
CA GLY A 144 -3.10 12.61 -8.59
C GLY A 144 -2.55 11.44 -7.77
N GLY A 145 -3.38 10.43 -7.49
CA GLY A 145 -2.95 9.17 -6.90
C GLY A 145 -1.81 8.52 -7.69
N ARG A 146 -0.84 7.95 -6.97
CA ARG A 146 0.36 7.32 -7.56
C ARG A 146 0.46 5.82 -7.29
N CYS A 147 -0.32 5.32 -6.34
CA CYS A 147 -0.34 3.91 -6.00
C CYS A 147 -1.78 3.38 -6.01
N VAL A 148 -1.94 2.18 -6.58
CA VAL A 148 -3.16 1.39 -6.52
C VAL A 148 -2.80 0.12 -5.77
N TRP A 149 -3.32 -0.02 -4.56
CA TRP A 149 -3.12 -1.22 -3.76
C TRP A 149 -4.28 -2.18 -4.03
N LEU A 150 -3.95 -3.40 -4.42
CA LEU A 150 -4.91 -4.51 -4.42
C LEU A 150 -5.43 -4.76 -2.98
N PRO A 151 -6.50 -5.57 -2.81
CA PRO A 151 -7.14 -5.73 -1.51
C PRO A 151 -6.13 -6.07 -0.39
N SER A 152 -6.30 -5.43 0.77
CA SER A 152 -5.49 -5.68 1.96
C SER A 152 -6.24 -6.63 2.91
N HIS A 153 -6.83 -6.12 3.98
CA HIS A 153 -7.58 -6.90 4.96
C HIS A 153 -8.81 -7.58 4.34
N ASP A 154 -9.36 -7.00 3.28
CA ASP A 154 -10.48 -7.60 2.57
C ASP A 154 -10.04 -8.58 1.47
N ALA A 155 -8.75 -8.83 1.25
CA ALA A 155 -8.33 -9.88 0.31
C ALA A 155 -8.84 -11.26 0.75
N ALA A 156 -9.34 -12.06 -0.19
CA ALA A 156 -9.81 -13.42 0.11
C ALA A 156 -8.73 -14.28 0.77
N HIS A 157 -7.48 -14.24 0.27
CA HIS A 157 -6.37 -14.94 0.88
C HIS A 157 -6.06 -14.45 2.31
N HIS A 158 -6.07 -13.13 2.52
CA HIS A 158 -5.84 -12.55 3.85
C HIS A 158 -6.87 -13.03 4.87
N ARG A 159 -8.16 -12.94 4.52
CA ARG A 159 -9.26 -13.42 5.36
C ARG A 159 -9.13 -14.91 5.67
N LYS A 160 -8.73 -15.72 4.69
CA LYS A 160 -8.46 -17.15 4.89
C LYS A 160 -7.33 -17.39 5.91
N VAL A 161 -6.27 -16.60 5.87
CA VAL A 161 -5.20 -16.63 6.89
C VAL A 161 -5.78 -16.30 8.27
N LEU A 162 -6.65 -15.29 8.38
CA LEU A 162 -7.30 -14.94 9.64
C LEU A 162 -8.41 -15.91 10.08
N GLY A 163 -8.87 -16.80 9.20
CA GLY A 163 -10.02 -17.68 9.48
C GLY A 163 -11.37 -17.02 9.30
N GLU A 164 -11.39 -15.90 8.59
CA GLU A 164 -12.59 -15.15 8.24
C GLU A 164 -13.18 -15.65 6.92
N ALA A 165 -14.48 -15.44 6.74
CA ALA A 165 -15.19 -15.83 5.52
C ALA A 165 -15.19 -14.71 4.46
N GLY A 166 -15.27 -15.11 3.20
CA GLY A 166 -15.36 -14.21 2.06
C GLY A 166 -14.06 -13.48 1.76
N GLY A 167 -14.18 -12.27 1.22
CA GLY A 167 -13.07 -11.45 0.75
C GLY A 167 -13.18 -11.16 -0.75
N VAL A 168 -12.36 -10.22 -1.19
CA VAL A 168 -12.23 -9.79 -2.57
C VAL A 168 -11.28 -10.77 -3.26
N GLU A 169 -11.84 -11.60 -4.13
CA GLU A 169 -11.08 -12.46 -5.03
C GLU A 169 -10.46 -11.60 -6.15
N VAL A 170 -9.26 -11.95 -6.60
CA VAL A 170 -8.57 -11.28 -7.72
C VAL A 170 -8.47 -12.13 -8.97
N LEU A 171 -8.61 -13.45 -8.82
CA LEU A 171 -8.58 -14.43 -9.89
C LEU A 171 -9.89 -15.22 -9.92
N ASP A 172 -10.25 -15.73 -11.09
CA ASP A 172 -11.31 -16.73 -11.21
C ASP A 172 -10.81 -18.13 -10.80
N LYS A 173 -11.73 -19.11 -10.77
CA LYS A 173 -11.43 -20.52 -10.46
C LYS A 173 -10.42 -21.20 -11.40
N ASN A 174 -10.09 -20.57 -12.53
CA ASN A 174 -9.16 -21.06 -13.55
C ASN A 174 -7.87 -20.23 -13.58
N ASP A 175 -7.64 -19.39 -12.57
CA ASP A 175 -6.49 -18.50 -12.39
C ASP A 175 -6.37 -17.39 -13.43
N ASN A 176 -7.48 -16.97 -14.02
CA ASN A 176 -7.49 -15.78 -14.86
C ASN A 176 -7.81 -14.56 -14.00
N PRO A 177 -7.08 -13.43 -14.18
CA PRO A 177 -7.50 -12.14 -13.63
C PRO A 177 -8.96 -11.86 -13.95
N LEU A 178 -9.71 -11.44 -12.92
CA LEU A 178 -11.09 -10.99 -13.07
C LEU A 178 -11.18 -9.79 -14.04
N PRO A 179 -12.32 -9.59 -14.74
CA PRO A 179 -12.47 -8.50 -15.70
C PRO A 179 -12.12 -7.12 -15.13
N GLU A 180 -12.54 -6.86 -13.89
CA GLU A 180 -12.27 -5.61 -13.18
C GLU A 180 -10.78 -5.41 -12.94
N LEU A 181 -10.06 -6.49 -12.59
CA LEU A 181 -8.61 -6.43 -12.37
C LEU A 181 -7.86 -6.11 -13.68
N ARG A 182 -8.34 -6.61 -14.82
CA ARG A 182 -7.74 -6.30 -16.13
C ARG A 182 -7.91 -4.82 -16.48
N GLU A 183 -9.10 -4.25 -16.25
CA GLU A 183 -9.31 -2.81 -16.44
C GLU A 183 -8.42 -1.98 -15.50
N ILE A 184 -8.23 -2.44 -14.26
CA ILE A 184 -7.31 -1.81 -13.31
C ILE A 184 -5.87 -1.84 -13.84
N PHE A 185 -5.41 -2.95 -14.42
CA PHE A 185 -4.08 -3.01 -15.04
C PHE A 185 -3.93 -1.97 -16.16
N ASP A 186 -4.92 -1.86 -17.04
CA ASP A 186 -4.92 -0.88 -18.14
C ASP A 186 -4.86 0.55 -17.60
N LEU A 187 -5.63 0.86 -16.55
CA LEU A 187 -5.62 2.17 -15.89
C LEU A 187 -4.26 2.48 -15.24
N VAL A 188 -3.68 1.52 -14.52
CA VAL A 188 -2.35 1.70 -13.90
C VAL A 188 -1.29 1.95 -14.97
N ALA A 189 -1.30 1.15 -16.06
CA ALA A 189 -0.38 1.31 -17.17
C ALA A 189 -0.53 2.67 -17.87
N GLN A 190 -1.79 3.08 -18.12
CA GLN A 190 -2.11 4.37 -18.76
C GLN A 190 -1.59 5.57 -17.96
N TYR A 191 -1.67 5.52 -16.63
CA TYR A 191 -1.30 6.63 -15.75
C TYR A 191 0.16 6.55 -15.22
N ASP A 192 0.95 5.55 -15.65
CA ASP A 192 2.28 5.23 -15.10
C ASP A 192 2.28 5.16 -13.56
N ALA A 193 1.21 4.60 -13.00
CA ALA A 193 1.06 4.42 -11.56
C ALA A 193 1.74 3.14 -11.07
N ILE A 194 1.81 2.98 -9.76
CA ILE A 194 2.31 1.79 -9.08
C ILE A 194 1.12 0.86 -8.80
N LEU A 195 1.27 -0.42 -9.10
CA LEU A 195 0.38 -1.47 -8.63
C LEU A 195 1.06 -2.24 -7.49
N ASP A 196 0.42 -2.27 -6.33
CA ASP A 196 0.91 -3.01 -5.16
C ASP A 196 0.03 -4.25 -4.94
N THR A 197 0.67 -5.42 -4.84
CA THR A 197 -0.04 -6.70 -4.71
C THR A 197 -0.62 -6.96 -3.33
N CYS A 198 -0.29 -6.13 -2.34
CA CYS A 198 -0.83 -6.12 -1.00
C CYS A 198 -0.95 -7.54 -0.37
N HIS A 199 -2.12 -7.93 0.13
CA HIS A 199 -2.28 -9.15 0.94
C HIS A 199 -2.71 -10.39 0.13
N LEU A 200 -2.44 -10.40 -1.17
CA LEU A 200 -2.68 -11.57 -2.01
C LEU A 200 -1.83 -12.79 -1.61
N GLY A 201 -2.33 -13.97 -1.95
CA GLY A 201 -1.59 -15.23 -1.82
C GLY A 201 -0.35 -15.26 -2.71
N THR A 202 0.64 -16.06 -2.34
CA THR A 202 1.91 -16.17 -3.06
C THR A 202 1.67 -16.53 -4.53
N ARG A 203 0.79 -17.50 -4.76
CA ARG A 203 0.40 -17.94 -6.10
C ARG A 203 -0.31 -16.84 -6.88
N GLU A 204 -1.24 -16.14 -6.23
CA GLU A 204 -2.00 -15.03 -6.83
C GLU A 204 -1.06 -13.90 -7.24
N ARG A 205 -0.12 -13.51 -6.37
CA ARG A 205 0.88 -12.47 -6.65
C ARG A 205 1.66 -12.76 -7.92
N TYR A 206 2.15 -13.99 -8.11
CA TYR A 206 2.89 -14.34 -9.32
C TYR A 206 2.04 -14.18 -10.58
N ILE A 207 0.80 -14.68 -10.57
CA ILE A 207 -0.11 -14.57 -11.72
C ILE A 207 -0.44 -13.10 -12.01
N VAL A 208 -0.80 -12.35 -10.97
CA VAL A 208 -1.14 -10.92 -11.07
C VAL A 208 0.03 -10.11 -11.61
N ILE A 209 1.24 -10.32 -11.09
CA ILE A 209 2.46 -9.64 -11.56
C ILE A 209 2.69 -9.92 -13.05
N GLU A 210 2.62 -11.18 -13.48
CA GLU A 210 2.83 -11.52 -14.90
C GLU A 210 1.78 -10.88 -15.80
N GLU A 211 0.51 -10.94 -15.41
CA GLU A 211 -0.58 -10.38 -16.20
C GLU A 211 -0.56 -8.85 -16.22
N ALA A 212 -0.21 -8.21 -15.10
CA ALA A 212 -0.02 -6.76 -15.03
C ALA A 212 1.13 -6.29 -15.94
N VAL A 213 2.26 -7.01 -15.94
CA VAL A 213 3.38 -6.70 -16.86
C VAL A 213 2.96 -6.87 -18.32
N LYS A 214 2.20 -7.92 -18.66
CA LYS A 214 1.66 -8.12 -20.02
C LYS A 214 0.71 -6.98 -20.45
N ALA A 215 -0.04 -6.43 -19.51
CA ALA A 215 -0.91 -5.26 -19.72
C ALA A 215 -0.14 -3.93 -19.78
N GLY A 216 1.19 -3.94 -19.56
CA GLY A 216 2.04 -2.76 -19.68
C GLY A 216 2.27 -1.99 -18.38
N VAL A 217 1.89 -2.55 -17.22
CA VAL A 217 2.23 -1.98 -15.91
C VAL A 217 3.75 -2.03 -15.71
N LYS A 218 4.35 -0.88 -15.41
CA LYS A 218 5.82 -0.71 -15.32
C LYS A 218 6.36 -0.73 -13.89
N ARG A 219 5.50 -0.50 -12.90
CA ARG A 219 5.88 -0.31 -11.48
C ARG A 219 5.02 -1.22 -10.62
N LEU A 220 5.68 -2.16 -9.94
CA LEU A 220 5.05 -3.19 -9.11
C LEU A 220 5.71 -3.19 -7.72
N LEU A 221 4.89 -3.41 -6.70
CA LEU A 221 5.29 -3.62 -5.30
C LEU A 221 4.79 -4.96 -4.77
#